data_AF-A0A3N4MBF0-F1
#
_entry.id   AF-A0A3N4MBF0-F1
#
_cell.length_a   1.000
_cell.length_b   1.000
_cell.length_c   1.000
_cell.angle_alpha   90.00
_cell.angle_beta   90.00
_cell.angle_gamma   90.00
#
_symmetry.space_group_name_H-M   'P 1'
#
loop_
_entity.id
_entity.type
_entity.pdbx_description
1 polymer ?
#
loop_
_entity_poly.entity_id
_entity_poly.type
_entity_poly.pdbx_seq_one_letter_code
_entity_poly.pdbx_strand_id
1 'polypeptide(L)'
;MERFSFDLPAKDYCPVKIQGYTFEDDQGCFHAHLPGLDLTGYGASRREAKDCLEVVLRAYFKDMLEKGLLEEDLAVRGWTFGDELIWPPLDDNTGLEDMLELIKSGSPVRGFTCTLDMPQPQAYVS
;
A
#
# COMPACT_ATOMS: atom_id res chain seq x y z
N MET A 1 -0.85 -14.64 3.80
CA MET A 1 -0.09 -13.60 3.08
C MET A 1 -0.90 -13.24 1.86
N GLU A 2 -1.28 -11.97 1.72
CA GLU A 2 -2.08 -11.49 0.59
C GLU A 2 -1.12 -10.97 -0.49
N ARG A 3 -1.27 -11.46 -1.71
CA ARG A 3 -0.45 -11.07 -2.86
C ARG A 3 -1.36 -10.42 -3.90
N PHE A 4 -1.02 -9.20 -4.27
CA PHE A 4 -1.70 -8.44 -5.30
C PHE A 4 -0.80 -8.39 -6.51
N SER A 5 -1.28 -9.02 -7.58
CA SER A 5 -0.66 -8.95 -8.89
C SER A 5 -1.48 -7.99 -9.74
N PHE A 6 -0.79 -7.05 -10.39
CA PHE A 6 -1.39 -6.08 -11.27
C PHE A 6 -1.14 -6.58 -12.71
N ASP A 7 -2.22 -6.81 -13.47
CA ASP A 7 -2.15 -7.12 -14.89
C ASP A 7 -1.67 -5.89 -15.66
N LEU A 8 -0.36 -5.68 -15.66
CA LEU A 8 0.30 -4.56 -16.32
C LEU A 8 1.07 -5.07 -17.56
N PRO A 9 1.39 -4.20 -18.52
CA PRO A 9 2.12 -4.59 -19.73
C PRO A 9 3.63 -4.78 -19.53
N ALA A 10 4.16 -4.57 -18.31
CA ALA A 10 5.58 -4.71 -18.03
C ALA A 10 6.00 -6.19 -18.08
N LYS A 11 7.11 -6.49 -18.75
CA LYS A 11 7.62 -7.86 -18.92
C LYS A 11 8.31 -8.42 -17.67
N ASP A 12 8.67 -7.56 -16.71
CA ASP A 12 9.44 -7.92 -15.52
C ASP A 12 8.87 -7.22 -14.28
N TYR A 13 8.52 -8.01 -13.26
CA TYR A 13 7.98 -7.53 -11.98
C TYR A 13 8.89 -7.92 -10.82
N CYS A 14 9.08 -6.99 -9.88
CA CYS A 14 9.74 -7.26 -8.60
C CYS A 14 8.67 -7.30 -7.49
N PRO A 15 8.52 -8.43 -6.76
CA PRO A 15 7.59 -8.50 -5.64
C PRO A 15 8.12 -7.68 -4.45
N VAL A 16 7.43 -6.60 -4.12
CA VAL A 16 7.72 -5.75 -2.96
C VAL A 16 6.74 -6.05 -1.84
N LYS A 17 7.24 -6.27 -0.62
CA LYS A 17 6.39 -6.48 0.56
C LYS A 17 6.21 -5.16 1.30
N ILE A 18 4.97 -4.82 1.58
CA ILE A 18 4.61 -3.68 2.42
C ILE A 18 3.75 -4.12 3.59
N GLN A 19 3.93 -3.43 4.72
CA GLN A 19 3.17 -3.67 5.93
C GLN A 19 1.86 -2.86 5.87
N GLY A 20 0.77 -3.51 6.26
CA GLY A 20 -0.54 -2.90 6.40
C GLY A 20 -1.18 -3.23 7.72
N TYR A 21 -2.28 -2.55 8.01
CA TYR A 21 -3.01 -2.69 9.26
C TYR A 21 -4.52 -2.69 9.05
N THR A 22 -5.22 -3.50 9.83
CA THR A 22 -6.67 -3.47 9.90
C THR A 22 -7.13 -3.09 11.29
N PHE A 23 -8.14 -2.23 11.35
CA PHE A 23 -8.73 -1.75 12.60
C PHE A 23 -10.21 -1.44 12.39
N GLU A 24 -10.91 -1.18 13.49
CA GLU A 24 -12.33 -0.83 13.52
C GLU A 24 -12.45 0.52 14.23
N ASP A 25 -13.20 1.45 13.65
CA ASP A 25 -13.48 2.75 14.26
C ASP A 25 -14.64 2.69 15.25
N ASP A 26 -14.95 3.83 15.88
CA ASP A 26 -16.02 3.96 16.86
C ASP A 26 -17.44 3.82 16.26
N GLN A 27 -17.57 3.84 14.94
CA GLN A 27 -18.81 3.64 14.19
C GLN A 27 -19.01 2.19 13.73
N GLY A 28 -18.05 1.30 14.01
CA GLY A 28 -18.08 -0.10 13.58
C GLY A 28 -17.69 -0.30 12.11
N CYS A 29 -17.05 0.70 11.48
CA CYS A 29 -16.47 0.56 10.14
C CYS A 29 -15.07 -0.04 10.24
N PHE A 30 -14.77 -1.02 9.39
CA PHE A 30 -13.46 -1.62 9.30
C PHE A 30 -12.62 -0.89 8.26
N HIS A 31 -11.36 -0.68 8.61
CA HIS A 31 -10.34 -0.04 7.79
C HIS A 31 -9.25 -1.05 7.49
N ALA A 32 -8.72 -1.02 6.27
CA ALA A 32 -7.51 -1.71 5.86
C ALA A 32 -6.57 -0.67 5.24
N HIS A 33 -5.52 -0.32 5.98
CA HIS A 33 -4.63 0.80 5.66
C HIS A 33 -3.22 0.31 5.30
N LEU A 34 -2.62 0.93 4.29
CA LEU A 34 -1.24 0.75 3.86
C LEU A 34 -0.47 2.07 4.04
N PRO A 35 0.26 2.26 5.15
CA PRO A 35 0.96 3.52 5.42
C PRO A 35 1.94 3.89 4.32
N GLY A 36 2.71 2.91 3.82
CA GLY A 36 3.70 3.16 2.78
C GLY A 36 3.11 3.68 1.46
N LEU A 37 1.80 3.57 1.23
CA LEU A 37 1.14 4.16 0.06
C LEU A 37 0.12 5.23 0.45
N ASP A 38 -0.15 5.44 1.74
CA ASP A 38 -1.26 6.23 2.26
C ASP A 38 -2.60 5.88 1.57
N LEU A 39 -2.91 4.59 1.53
CA LEU A 39 -4.16 4.07 0.94
C LEU A 39 -4.96 3.31 1.99
N THR A 40 -6.27 3.55 2.02
CA THR A 40 -7.20 2.89 2.94
C THR A 40 -8.40 2.33 2.18
N GLY A 41 -8.71 1.06 2.44
CA GLY A 41 -9.99 0.44 2.08
C GLY A 41 -10.91 0.36 3.29
N TYR A 42 -12.22 0.45 3.03
CA TYR A 42 -13.26 0.51 4.07
C TYR A 42 -14.30 -0.60 3.86
N GLY A 43 -14.96 -1.05 4.92
CA GLY A 43 -16.05 -2.03 4.80
C GLY A 43 -16.75 -2.36 6.13
N ALA A 44 -17.85 -3.12 6.05
CA ALA A 44 -18.57 -3.58 7.25
C ALA A 44 -17.89 -4.80 7.91
N SER A 45 -16.81 -5.31 7.30
CA SER A 45 -15.96 -6.35 7.89
C SER A 45 -14.50 -6.16 7.47
N ARG A 46 -13.55 -6.76 8.22
CA ARG A 46 -12.13 -6.77 7.83
C ARG A 46 -11.91 -7.30 6.41
N ARG A 47 -12.72 -8.26 5.96
CA ARG A 47 -12.62 -8.81 4.62
C ARG A 47 -13.06 -7.78 3.58
N GLU A 48 -14.22 -7.15 3.77
CA GLU A 48 -14.70 -6.11 2.87
C GLU A 48 -13.74 -4.91 2.79
N ALA A 49 -13.16 -4.51 3.92
CA ALA A 49 -12.15 -3.44 3.95
C ALA A 49 -10.92 -3.78 3.09
N LYS A 50 -10.46 -5.04 3.14
CA LYS A 50 -9.35 -5.52 2.30
C LYS A 50 -9.72 -5.67 0.84
N ASP A 51 -10.92 -6.17 0.55
CA ASP A 51 -11.44 -6.26 -0.82
C ASP A 51 -11.58 -4.84 -1.43
N CYS A 52 -12.01 -3.86 -0.63
CA CYS A 52 -12.02 -2.45 -1.02
C CYS A 52 -10.61 -1.89 -1.24
N LEU A 53 -9.67 -2.18 -0.33
CA LEU A 53 -8.27 -1.78 -0.47
C LEU A 53 -7.65 -2.33 -1.76
N GLU A 54 -7.97 -3.57 -2.15
CA GLU A 54 -7.51 -4.14 -3.42
C GLU A 54 -7.99 -3.32 -4.63
N VAL A 55 -9.26 -2.92 -4.64
CA VAL A 55 -9.83 -2.10 -5.72
C VAL A 55 -9.12 -0.74 -5.78
N VAL A 56 -8.92 -0.10 -4.63
CA VAL A 56 -8.22 1.19 -4.52
C VAL A 56 -6.77 1.08 -5.01
N LEU A 57 -6.05 0.03 -4.59
CA LEU A 57 -4.68 -0.24 -5.06
C LEU A 57 -4.62 -0.40 -6.58
N ARG A 58 -5.51 -1.22 -7.16
CA ARG A 58 -5.56 -1.43 -8.61
C ARG A 58 -5.82 -0.11 -9.35
N ALA A 59 -6.72 0.71 -8.85
CA ALA A 59 -7.02 2.02 -9.42
C ALA A 59 -5.82 2.97 -9.33
N TYR A 60 -5.17 3.05 -8.16
CA TYR A 60 -3.98 3.86 -7.94
C TYR A 60 -2.85 3.48 -8.91
N PHE A 61 -2.45 2.21 -8.95
CA PHE A 61 -1.35 1.77 -9.81
C PHE A 61 -1.66 1.97 -11.29
N LYS A 62 -2.90 1.69 -11.71
CA LYS A 62 -3.33 1.93 -13.09
C LYS A 62 -3.19 3.40 -13.46
N ASP A 63 -3.74 4.30 -12.65
CA ASP A 63 -3.74 5.75 -12.91
C ASP A 63 -2.31 6.33 -12.91
N MET A 64 -1.49 5.95 -11.92
CA MET A 64 -0.10 6.42 -11.82
C MET A 64 0.77 5.93 -12.98
N LEU A 65 0.57 4.70 -13.44
CA LEU A 65 1.30 4.16 -14.59
C LEU A 65 0.84 4.73 -15.92
N GLU A 66 -0.48 4.91 -16.12
CA GLU A 66 -1.02 5.56 -17.32
C GLU A 66 -0.51 7.01 -17.45
N LYS A 67 -0.27 7.69 -16.32
CA LYS A 67 0.28 9.04 -16.27
C LYS A 67 1.81 9.09 -16.30
N GLY A 68 2.49 7.95 -16.11
CA GLY A 68 3.95 7.91 -15.97
C GLY A 68 4.48 8.61 -14.71
N LEU A 69 3.66 8.71 -13.66
CA LEU A 69 3.97 9.44 -12.42
C LEU A 69 4.28 8.52 -11.22
N LEU A 70 4.27 7.20 -11.42
CA LEU A 70 4.41 6.24 -10.31
C LEU A 70 5.72 6.42 -9.55
N GLU A 71 6.85 6.56 -10.25
CA GLU A 71 8.16 6.72 -9.61
C GLU A 71 8.24 8.02 -8.80
N GLU A 72 7.75 9.13 -9.37
CA GLU A 72 7.72 10.44 -8.70
C GLU A 72 6.83 10.41 -7.44
N ASP A 73 5.62 9.86 -7.54
CA ASP A 73 4.69 9.79 -6.40
C ASP A 73 5.23 8.90 -5.27
N LEU A 74 5.81 7.75 -5.61
CA LEU A 74 6.46 6.87 -4.63
C LEU A 74 7.69 7.53 -3.99
N ALA A 75 8.51 8.25 -4.76
CA ALA A 75 9.65 9.00 -4.21
C ALA A 75 9.19 10.09 -3.22
N VAL A 76 8.10 10.82 -3.53
CA VAL A 76 7.47 11.79 -2.62
C VAL A 76 6.99 11.12 -1.33
N ARG A 77 6.53 9.87 -1.41
CA ARG A 77 6.13 9.04 -0.26
C ARG A 77 7.32 8.35 0.45
N GLY A 78 8.56 8.70 0.11
CA GLY A 78 9.75 8.19 0.78
C GLY A 78 10.21 6.79 0.34
N TRP A 79 9.68 6.27 -0.77
CA TRP A 79 10.20 5.04 -1.37
C TRP A 79 11.59 5.30 -1.96
N THR A 80 12.47 4.30 -1.83
CA THR A 80 13.83 4.36 -2.38
C THR A 80 13.95 3.40 -3.55
N PHE A 81 14.51 3.88 -4.65
CA PHE A 81 14.77 3.10 -5.86
C PHE A 81 16.26 2.79 -5.95
N GLY A 82 16.61 1.51 -6.08
CA GLY A 82 17.95 1.04 -6.44
C GLY A 82 17.93 0.33 -7.79
N ASP A 83 19.11 -0.05 -8.27
CA ASP A 83 19.31 -0.62 -9.63
C ASP A 83 18.41 -1.82 -9.95
N GLU A 84 18.04 -2.64 -8.96
CA GLU A 84 17.18 -3.82 -9.14
C GLU A 84 16.06 -3.95 -8.09
N LEU A 85 16.01 -3.03 -7.11
CA LEU A 85 15.18 -3.17 -5.91
C LEU A 85 14.43 -1.89 -5.60
N ILE A 86 13.16 -2.05 -5.26
CA ILE A 86 12.28 -0.98 -4.80
C ILE A 86 12.06 -1.20 -3.31
N TRP A 87 12.46 -0.21 -2.50
CA TRP A 87 12.30 -0.25 -1.05
C TRP A 87 11.15 0.66 -0.61
N PRO A 88 10.14 0.12 0.07
CA PRO A 88 9.14 0.96 0.71
C PRO A 88 9.78 1.79 1.82
N PRO A 89 9.18 2.94 2.18
CA PRO A 89 9.62 3.70 3.34
C PRO A 89 9.64 2.77 4.57
N LEU A 90 10.73 2.83 5.32
CA LEU A 90 10.86 2.13 6.58
C LEU A 90 10.00 2.89 7.61
N ASP A 91 8.78 2.39 7.86
CA ASP A 91 7.83 2.85 8.89
C ASP A 91 8.10 4.30 9.35
N ASP A 92 7.89 5.28 8.47
CA ASP A 92 7.73 6.63 8.94
C ASP A 92 6.35 6.67 9.61
N ASN A 93 6.31 7.08 10.87
CA ASN A 93 5.12 7.03 11.72
C ASN A 93 3.96 7.96 11.24
N THR A 94 3.99 8.41 9.98
CA THR A 94 3.10 9.38 9.35
C THR A 94 1.69 8.85 9.11
N GLY A 95 1.46 7.53 9.14
CA GLY A 95 0.11 6.91 9.15
C GLY A 95 -0.29 6.28 10.50
N LEU A 96 0.57 6.40 11.52
CA LEU A 96 0.38 5.74 12.81
C LEU A 96 -0.42 6.59 13.80
N GLU A 97 -0.60 7.89 13.58
CA GLU A 97 -1.31 8.76 14.54
C GLU A 97 -2.78 8.35 14.71
N ASP A 98 -3.52 8.19 13.61
CA ASP A 98 -4.91 7.70 13.64
C ASP A 98 -4.99 6.28 14.22
N MET A 99 -4.02 5.43 13.89
CA MET A 99 -3.92 4.10 14.47
C MET A 99 -3.62 4.12 15.96
N LEU A 100 -2.81 5.05 16.44
CA LEU A 100 -2.45 5.22 17.84
C LEU A 100 -3.65 5.74 18.64
N GLU A 101 -4.49 6.59 18.06
CA GLU A 101 -5.77 6.99 18.67
C GLU A 101 -6.72 5.81 18.84
N LEU A 102 -6.77 4.91 17.85
CA LEU A 102 -7.59 3.70 17.91
C LEU A 102 -7.03 2.64 18.87
N ILE A 103 -5.70 2.53 18.98
CA ILE A 103 -5.07 1.70 20.01
C ILE A 103 -5.43 2.26 21.40
N LYS A 104 -5.44 3.60 21.56
CA LYS A 104 -5.85 4.26 22.81
C LYS A 104 -7.33 4.06 23.12
N SER A 105 -8.21 3.97 22.11
CA SER A 105 -9.64 3.70 22.30
C SER A 105 -9.95 2.22 22.62
N GLY A 106 -8.96 1.33 22.49
CA GLY A 106 -9.08 -0.10 22.77
C GLY A 106 -9.48 -0.95 21.56
N SER A 107 -9.54 -0.36 20.36
CA SER A 107 -9.82 -1.10 19.12
C SER A 107 -8.66 -2.05 18.77
N PRO A 108 -8.93 -3.33 18.48
CA PRO A 108 -7.88 -4.29 18.17
C PRO A 108 -7.31 -4.05 16.77
N VAL A 109 -6.11 -3.48 16.73
CA VAL A 109 -5.30 -3.34 15.52
C VAL A 109 -4.66 -4.69 15.15
N ARG A 110 -4.73 -5.06 13.86
CA ARG A 110 -4.08 -6.27 13.33
C ARG A 110 -3.24 -5.96 12.11
N GLY A 111 -1.95 -6.25 12.18
CA GLY A 111 -1.05 -6.16 11.05
C GLY A 111 -1.33 -7.23 9.98
N PHE A 112 -1.11 -6.90 8.72
CA PHE A 112 -1.07 -7.83 7.60
C PHE A 112 0.06 -7.45 6.64
N THR A 113 0.54 -8.41 5.86
CA THR A 113 1.55 -8.15 4.83
C THR A 113 0.90 -8.23 3.46
N CYS A 114 1.11 -7.20 2.67
CA CYS A 114 0.70 -7.07 1.29
C CYS A 114 1.94 -7.23 0.40
N THR A 115 1.86 -8.11 -0.60
CA THR A 115 2.90 -8.20 -1.64
C THR A 115 2.39 -7.52 -2.89
N LEU A 116 3.13 -6.53 -3.38
CA LEU A 116 2.86 -5.80 -4.62
C LEU A 116 3.82 -6.28 -5.70
N ASP A 117 3.31 -6.69 -6.85
CA ASP A 117 4.15 -6.95 -8.03
C ASP A 117 4.43 -5.61 -8.74
N MET A 118 5.57 -5.00 -8.45
CA MET A 118 5.96 -3.68 -8.96
C MET A 118 6.70 -3.81 -10.29
N PRO A 119 6.48 -2.92 -11.29
CA PRO A 119 7.31 -2.90 -12.49
C PRO A 119 8.76 -2.60 -12.11
N GLN A 120 9.73 -3.27 -12.75
CA GLN A 120 11.13 -2.92 -12.53
C GLN A 120 11.40 -1.46 -12.93
N PRO A 121 12.24 -0.73 -12.17
CA PRO A 121 12.76 0.55 -12.62
C PRO A 121 13.41 0.31 -13.99
N GLN A 122 12.99 1.05 -15.02
CA GLN A 122 13.72 1.01 -16.28
C GLN A 122 15.10 1.57 -15.99
N ALA A 123 16.16 0.76 -16.17
CA ALA A 123 17.53 1.26 -16.11
C ALA A 123 17.61 2.46 -17.07
N TYR A 124 17.70 3.67 -16.53
CA TYR A 124 17.90 4.86 -17.33
C TYR A 124 19.25 4.67 -18.03
N VAL A 125 19.20 4.32 -19.31
CA VAL A 125 20.38 4.27 -20.16
C VAL A 125 20.79 5.72 -20.37
N SER A 126 21.71 6.19 -19.53
CA SER A 126 22.41 7.47 -19.71
C SER A 126 23.32 7.44 -20.93
#